data_AF-A0A534N6X4-F1
#
_entry.id   AF-A0A534N6X4-F1
#
_cell.length_a   1.000
_cell.length_b   1.000
_cell.length_c   1.000
_cell.angle_alpha   90.00
_cell.angle_beta   90.00
_cell.angle_gamma   90.00
#
_symmetry.space_group_name_H-M   'P 1'
#
loop_
_entity.id
_entity.type
_entity.pdbx_description
1 polymer ?
#
loop_
_entity_poly.entity_id
_entity_poly.type
_entity_poly.pdbx_seq_one_letter_code
_entity_poly.pdbx_strand_id
1 'polypeptide(L)'
;MDTSQRFNIGAELIERNLRAGRGEAPAILSGGKILTYRDLEALTDRLAAAFLRAGVEPEQRVLFVLPDSPELAAGYLAALKIGAVAVPSNPLLRPADYAYFVEESRARLL
;
A
#
# COMPACT_ATOMS: atom_id res chain seq x y z
N MET A 1 4.47 28.34 -8.43
CA MET A 1 4.25 26.91 -8.15
C MET A 1 4.08 26.84 -6.65
N ASP A 2 2.84 26.72 -6.17
CA ASP A 2 2.55 26.70 -4.74
C ASP A 2 3.08 25.40 -4.15
N THR A 3 4.21 25.47 -3.45
CA THR A 3 4.85 24.34 -2.77
C THR A 3 4.15 24.02 -1.43
N SER A 4 3.08 24.74 -1.08
CA SER A 4 2.35 24.56 0.18
C SER A 4 1.43 23.33 0.19
N GLN A 5 1.12 22.75 -0.97
CA GLN A 5 0.43 21.46 -1.03
C GLN A 5 1.45 20.32 -0.91
N ARG A 6 1.48 19.66 0.26
CA ARG A 6 2.16 18.36 0.40
C ARG A 6 1.48 17.35 -0.52
N PHE A 7 2.16 17.01 -1.61
CA PHE A 7 1.74 15.95 -2.52
C PHE A 7 1.99 14.58 -1.89
N ASN A 8 0.99 13.69 -1.94
CA ASN A 8 1.13 12.30 -1.52
C ASN A 8 0.72 11.37 -2.66
N ILE A 9 1.69 10.64 -3.21
CA ILE A 9 1.42 9.76 -4.35
C ILE A 9 0.51 8.57 -4.02
N GLY A 10 0.61 8.02 -2.79
CA GLY A 10 -0.22 6.90 -2.35
C GLY A 10 -1.69 7.26 -2.27
N ALA A 11 -1.99 8.51 -1.90
CA ALA A 11 -3.33 9.06 -1.90
C ALA A 11 -3.79 9.51 -3.30
N GLU A 12 -2.95 10.26 -4.03
CA GLU A 12 -3.34 10.91 -5.29
C GLU A 12 -3.82 9.91 -6.36
N LEU A 13 -3.19 8.73 -6.45
CA LEU A 13 -3.56 7.71 -7.43
C LEU A 13 -5.03 7.27 -7.32
N ILE A 14 -5.57 7.30 -6.10
CA ILE A 14 -6.96 6.97 -5.80
C ILE A 14 -7.82 8.24 -5.85
N GLU A 15 -7.44 9.27 -5.10
CA GLU A 15 -8.25 10.47 -4.88
C GLU A 15 -8.57 11.22 -6.17
N ARG A 16 -7.66 11.22 -7.15
CA ARG A 16 -7.92 11.83 -8.47
C ARG A 16 -9.13 11.23 -9.20
N ASN A 17 -9.39 9.93 -8.98
CA ASN A 17 -10.53 9.25 -9.57
C ASN A 17 -11.82 9.54 -8.80
N LEU A 18 -11.73 9.63 -7.47
CA LEU A 18 -12.86 9.98 -6.61
C LEU A 18 -13.34 11.42 -6.88
N ARG A 19 -12.42 12.38 -6.96
CA ARG A 19 -12.72 13.78 -7.32
C ARG A 19 -13.36 13.89 -8.70
N ALA A 20 -12.99 13.01 -9.62
CA ALA A 20 -13.56 12.96 -10.96
C ALA A 20 -14.86 12.14 -11.05
N GLY A 21 -15.46 11.75 -9.94
CA GLY A 21 -16.74 11.00 -9.90
C GLY A 21 -16.63 9.53 -10.32
N ARG A 22 -15.41 8.99 -10.46
CA ARG A 22 -15.15 7.60 -10.89
C ARG A 22 -15.02 6.63 -9.73
N GLY A 23 -15.67 6.90 -8.60
CA GLY A 23 -15.60 6.06 -7.41
C GLY A 23 -16.02 4.62 -7.66
N GLU A 24 -17.09 4.43 -8.44
CA GLU A 24 -17.64 3.11 -8.79
C GLU A 24 -16.95 2.49 -10.02
N ALA A 25 -15.98 3.18 -10.63
CA ALA A 25 -15.26 2.62 -11.77
C ALA A 25 -14.29 1.52 -11.29
N PRO A 26 -14.08 0.45 -12.08
CA PRO A 26 -13.09 -0.59 -11.77
C PRO A 26 -11.69 0.01 -11.58
N ALA A 27 -11.05 -0.28 -10.44
CA ALA A 27 -9.66 0.08 -10.15
C ALA A 27 -8.73 -1.14 -10.27
N ILE A 28 -9.17 -2.30 -9.75
CA ILE A 28 -8.41 -3.55 -9.81
C ILE A 28 -9.33 -4.69 -10.26
N LEU A 29 -8.84 -5.50 -11.19
CA LEU A 29 -9.44 -6.77 -11.62
C LEU A 29 -8.55 -7.91 -11.10
N SER A 30 -9.09 -8.81 -10.29
CA SER A 30 -8.31 -9.93 -9.74
C SER A 30 -9.18 -11.15 -9.52
N GLY A 31 -8.80 -12.30 -10.11
CA GLY A 31 -9.47 -13.58 -9.90
C GLY A 31 -10.99 -13.57 -10.16
N GLY A 32 -11.47 -12.76 -11.11
CA GLY A 32 -12.89 -12.58 -11.41
C GLY A 32 -13.64 -11.60 -10.49
N LYS A 33 -12.96 -10.98 -9.52
CA LYS A 33 -13.48 -9.90 -8.69
C LYS A 33 -13.06 -8.55 -9.22
N ILE A 34 -13.90 -7.55 -8.97
CA ILE A 34 -13.64 -6.15 -9.28
C ILE A 34 -13.62 -5.39 -7.97
N LEU A 35 -12.55 -4.64 -7.73
CA LEU A 35 -12.54 -3.59 -6.71
C LEU A 35 -12.68 -2.25 -7.42
N THR A 36 -13.63 -1.44 -6.97
CA THR A 36 -13.81 -0.07 -7.44
C THR A 36 -12.77 0.85 -6.80
N TYR A 37 -12.65 2.09 -7.29
CA TYR A 37 -11.80 3.09 -6.63
C TYR A 37 -12.24 3.38 -5.20
N ARG A 38 -13.54 3.32 -4.90
CA ARG A 38 -14.07 3.47 -3.54
C ARG A 38 -13.67 2.30 -2.64
N ASP A 39 -13.72 1.08 -3.15
CA ASP A 39 -13.28 -0.11 -2.40
C ASP A 39 -11.78 -0.06 -2.11
N LEU A 40 -10.99 0.36 -3.11
CA LEU A 40 -9.55 0.50 -2.99
C LEU A 40 -9.18 1.59 -1.96
N GLU A 41 -9.87 2.73 -1.95
CA GLU A 41 -9.70 3.77 -0.92
C GLU A 41 -9.95 3.20 0.47
N ALA A 42 -11.11 2.56 0.67
CA ALA A 42 -11.50 2.03 1.96
C ALA A 42 -10.51 0.97 2.47
N LEU A 43 -10.00 0.10 1.58
CA LEU A 43 -9.00 -0.89 1.95
C LEU A 43 -7.64 -0.25 2.27
N THR A 44 -7.20 0.70 1.44
CA THR A 44 -5.94 1.44 1.64
C THR A 44 -5.95 2.18 2.98
N ASP A 45 -7.05 2.85 3.31
CA ASP A 45 -7.17 3.61 4.56
C ASP A 45 -7.19 2.71 5.80
N ARG A 46 -7.86 1.56 5.72
CA ARG A 46 -7.85 0.56 6.80
C ARG A 46 -6.44 0.04 7.05
N LEU A 47 -5.68 -0.27 6.01
CA LEU A 47 -4.31 -0.75 6.11
C LEU A 47 -3.37 0.33 6.62
N ALA A 48 -3.49 1.58 6.12
CA ALA A 48 -2.71 2.72 6.60
C ALA A 48 -2.90 2.93 8.10
N ALA A 49 -4.16 2.90 8.57
CA ALA A 49 -4.46 3.00 10.00
C ALA A 49 -3.91 1.81 10.80
N ALA A 50 -3.89 0.60 10.23
CA ALA A 50 -3.30 -0.57 10.88
C ALA A 50 -1.78 -0.45 11.02
N PHE A 51 -1.09 0.03 9.98
CA PHE A 51 0.36 0.25 10.00
C PHE A 51 0.75 1.30 11.04
N LEU A 52 0.02 2.41 11.11
CA LEU A 52 0.23 3.44 12.14
C LEU A 52 0.00 2.89 13.54
N ARG A 53 -1.05 2.09 13.76
CA ARG A 53 -1.30 1.43 15.07
C ARG A 53 -0.20 0.42 15.44
N ALA A 54 0.45 -0.19 14.45
CA ALA A 54 1.60 -1.06 14.64
C ALA A 54 2.91 -0.29 14.89
N GLY A 55 2.88 1.05 14.87
CA GLY A 55 4.03 1.90 15.15
C GLY A 55 4.91 2.20 13.93
N VAL A 56 4.40 2.00 12.72
CA VAL A 56 5.12 2.39 11.49
C VAL A 56 5.11 3.91 11.36
N GLU A 57 6.30 4.50 11.25
CA GLU A 57 6.53 5.93 11.06
C GLU A 57 6.99 6.22 9.63
N PRO A 58 6.96 7.50 9.18
CA PRO A 58 7.58 7.89 7.92
C PRO A 58 9.04 7.40 7.80
N GLU A 59 9.46 7.11 6.57
CA GLU A 59 10.80 6.56 6.22
C GLU A 59 11.06 5.13 6.70
N GLN A 60 10.17 4.52 7.49
CA GLN A 60 10.27 3.12 7.88
C GLN A 60 9.74 2.19 6.78
N ARG A 61 10.14 0.91 6.82
CA ARG A 61 9.82 -0.08 5.78
C ARG A 61 8.73 -1.04 6.25
N VAL A 62 7.83 -1.38 5.34
CA VAL A 62 6.85 -2.47 5.49
C VAL A 62 7.16 -3.52 4.43
N LEU A 63 7.54 -4.73 4.87
CA LEU A 63 7.83 -5.86 3.97
C LEU A 63 6.52 -6.58 3.65
N PHE A 64 6.22 -6.77 2.37
CA PHE A 64 5.03 -7.47 1.92
C PHE A 64 5.39 -8.86 1.40
N VAL A 65 4.85 -9.90 2.04
CA VAL A 65 4.97 -11.30 1.59
C VAL A 65 3.58 -11.81 1.23
N LEU A 66 3.06 -11.33 0.10
CA LEU A 66 1.72 -11.63 -0.39
C LEU A 66 1.76 -11.99 -1.88
N PRO A 67 0.84 -12.83 -2.38
CA PRO A 67 0.65 -13.00 -3.82
C PRO A 67 0.08 -11.73 -4.46
N ASP A 68 0.14 -11.68 -5.79
CA ASP A 68 -0.49 -10.62 -6.58
C ASP A 68 -1.99 -10.57 -6.29
N SER A 69 -2.37 -9.57 -5.50
CA SER A 69 -3.70 -9.47 -4.89
C SER A 69 -4.09 -8.00 -4.71
N PRO A 70 -5.40 -7.69 -4.64
CA PRO A 70 -5.85 -6.35 -4.29
C PRO A 70 -5.31 -5.87 -2.93
N GLU A 71 -5.11 -6.79 -1.98
CA GLU A 71 -4.52 -6.50 -0.67
C GLU A 71 -3.06 -6.05 -0.78
N LEU A 72 -2.25 -6.69 -1.65
CA LEU A 72 -0.88 -6.25 -1.91
C LEU A 72 -0.86 -4.82 -2.49
N ALA A 73 -1.70 -4.55 -3.49
CA ALA A 73 -1.79 -3.23 -4.10
C ALA A 73 -2.24 -2.15 -3.10
N ALA A 74 -3.29 -2.42 -2.33
CA ALA A 74 -3.78 -1.50 -1.31
C ALA A 74 -2.78 -1.29 -0.16
N GLY A 75 -2.09 -2.35 0.28
CA GLY A 75 -1.03 -2.28 1.28
C GLY A 75 0.15 -1.43 0.82
N TYR A 76 0.56 -1.59 -0.45
CA TYR A 76 1.60 -0.77 -1.05
C TYR A 76 1.22 0.71 -1.03
N LEU A 77 0.01 1.05 -1.50
CA LEU A 77 -0.50 2.43 -1.47
C LEU A 77 -0.64 2.96 -0.04
N ALA A 78 -1.03 2.11 0.91
CA ALA A 78 -1.19 2.48 2.31
C ALA A 78 0.15 2.85 2.95
N ALA A 79 1.21 2.09 2.68
CA ALA A 79 2.56 2.41 3.14
C ALA A 79 3.01 3.77 2.59
N LEU A 80 2.86 3.99 1.29
CA LEU A 80 3.18 5.28 0.67
C LEU A 80 2.33 6.43 1.24
N LYS A 81 1.04 6.17 1.51
CA LYS A 81 0.11 7.17 2.06
C LYS A 81 0.55 7.68 3.43
N ILE A 82 1.16 6.84 4.26
CA ILE A 82 1.69 7.23 5.58
C ILE A 82 3.15 7.70 5.55
N GLY A 83 3.77 7.78 4.36
CA GLY A 83 5.17 8.15 4.21
C GLY A 83 6.16 7.02 4.50
N ALA A 84 5.68 5.78 4.64
CA ALA A 84 6.51 4.59 4.77
C ALA A 84 6.96 4.08 3.38
N VAL A 85 7.95 3.20 3.39
CA VAL A 85 8.52 2.56 2.21
C VAL A 85 7.97 1.15 2.09
N ALA A 86 7.25 0.87 1.01
CA ALA A 86 6.81 -0.48 0.70
C ALA A 86 7.96 -1.32 0.13
N VAL A 87 8.14 -2.53 0.68
CA VAL A 87 9.15 -3.49 0.22
C VAL A 87 8.42 -4.76 -0.23
N PRO A 88 8.17 -4.98 -1.53
CA PRO A 88 7.54 -6.20 -1.99
C PRO A 88 8.53 -7.36 -2.02
N SER A 89 8.08 -8.56 -1.63
CA SER A 89 8.85 -9.81 -1.73
C SER A 89 8.01 -10.91 -2.35
N ASN A 90 8.67 -11.87 -3.00
CA ASN A 90 8.01 -13.01 -3.60
C ASN A 90 7.52 -13.97 -2.49
N PRO A 91 6.23 -14.32 -2.42
CA PRO A 91 5.68 -15.20 -1.39
C PRO A 91 6.08 -16.68 -1.53
N LEU A 92 6.81 -17.06 -2.58
CA LEU A 92 7.30 -18.42 -2.82
C LEU A 92 8.78 -18.61 -2.49
N LEU A 93 9.41 -17.65 -1.81
CA LEU A 93 10.79 -17.76 -1.36
C LEU A 93 10.90 -18.62 -0.10
N ARG A 94 12.12 -19.00 0.24
CA ARG A 94 12.36 -19.84 1.42
C ARG A 94 12.42 -18.96 2.67
N PRO A 95 12.16 -19.51 3.86
CA PRO A 95 12.24 -18.76 5.12
C PRO A 95 13.55 -17.98 5.32
N ALA A 96 14.68 -18.54 4.91
CA ALA A 96 15.98 -17.86 5.02
C ALA A 96 16.09 -16.62 4.14
N ASP A 97 15.43 -16.62 2.97
CA ASP A 97 15.42 -15.48 2.05
C ASP A 97 14.60 -14.32 2.66
N TYR A 98 13.50 -14.62 3.36
CA TYR A 98 12.73 -13.61 4.10
C TYR A 98 13.51 -13.00 5.26
N ALA A 99 14.22 -13.82 6.03
CA ALA A 99 15.06 -13.33 7.12
C ALA A 99 16.11 -12.33 6.59
N TYR A 100 16.74 -12.66 5.47
CA TYR A 100 17.67 -11.75 4.78
C TYR A 100 17.00 -10.43 4.40
N PHE A 101 15.80 -10.45 3.79
CA PHE A 101 15.12 -9.20 3.41
C PHE A 101 14.68 -8.37 4.60
N VAL A 102 14.22 -8.98 5.69
CA VAL A 102 13.87 -8.25 6.92
C VAL A 102 15.10 -7.53 7.46
N GLU A 103 16.25 -8.22 7.53
CA GLU A 103 17.50 -7.65 8.03
C GLU A 103 18.03 -6.52 7.13
N GLU A 104 18.12 -6.77 5.82
CA GLU A 104 18.67 -5.81 4.86
C GLU A 104 17.79 -4.57 4.70
N SER A 105 16.47 -4.75 4.60
CA SER A 105 15.52 -3.63 4.46
C SER A 105 15.27 -2.89 5.77
N ARG A 106 15.57 -3.52 6.92
CA ARG A 106 15.19 -3.05 8.25
C ARG A 106 13.69 -2.79 8.37
N ALA A 107 12.89 -3.69 7.80
CA ALA A 107 11.44 -3.64 7.89
C ALA A 107 10.98 -3.62 9.35
N ARG A 108 10.05 -2.70 9.66
CA ARG A 108 9.44 -2.57 10.99
C ARG A 108 8.15 -3.37 11.11
N LEU A 109 7.60 -3.78 9.98
CA LEU A 109 6.38 -4.56 9.88
C LEU A 109 6.50 -5.55 8.70
N LEU A 110 5.91 -6.73 8.88
CA LEU A 110 5.77 -7.81 7.90
C LEU A 110 4.28 -8.11 7.67
#